data_AF-A0A182ESD9-F1
#
_entry.id   AF-A0A182ESD9-F1
#
_cell.length_a   1.000
_cell.length_b   1.000
_cell.length_c   1.000
_cell.angle_alpha   90.00
_cell.angle_beta   90.00
_cell.angle_gamma   90.00
#
_symmetry.space_group_name_H-M   'P 1'
#
loop_
_entity.id
_entity.type
_entity.pdbx_description
1 polymer ?
#
loop_
_entity_poly.entity_id
_entity_poly.type
_entity_poly.pdbx_seq_one_letter_code
_entity_poly.pdbx_strand_id
1 'polypeptide(L)'
;IGGNNQSKRVFWIDGGIHAREWAAPHTALYFIHQLTSRYGNDEEITKYVDELTWIIVPCLNPDGYEFTRSSTDPSIRLWRKNRSPLACQRDEWGHKRCCRGVDLNRNFDFHFKESGSSDDPCAETYQGKAPFSEPETRAVRDAVLSNRYRGRIDAFVTLHTYSQLWIHPYGHRKDTYPGDIQDLKIIIQRMISLMECLSMLSWLTIIDKNTAR
;
A
#
# COMPACT_ATOMS: atom_id res chain seq x y z
N ILE A 1 -13.68 -9.83 -6.42
CA ILE A 1 -14.03 -11.27 -6.22
C ILE A 1 -15.14 -11.32 -5.16
N GLY A 2 -16.14 -12.21 -5.27
CA GLY A 2 -17.25 -12.30 -4.30
C GLY A 2 -18.66 -11.97 -4.83
N GLY A 3 -18.87 -12.00 -6.15
CA GLY A 3 -20.19 -11.79 -6.77
C GLY A 3 -20.67 -10.33 -6.83
N ASN A 4 -21.93 -10.13 -7.21
CA ASN A 4 -22.53 -8.81 -7.44
C ASN A 4 -23.31 -8.26 -6.23
N ASN A 5 -23.42 -9.02 -5.14
CA ASN A 5 -24.13 -8.57 -3.95
C ASN A 5 -23.40 -7.42 -3.25
N GLN A 6 -24.00 -6.23 -3.26
CA GLN A 6 -23.44 -5.02 -2.64
C GLN A 6 -23.76 -4.88 -1.14
N SER A 7 -24.41 -5.87 -0.50
CA SER A 7 -24.59 -5.88 0.96
C SER A 7 -23.39 -6.48 1.70
N LYS A 8 -22.54 -7.27 1.03
CA LYS A 8 -21.37 -7.93 1.63
C LYS A 8 -20.37 -6.92 2.19
N ARG A 9 -19.62 -7.29 3.23
CA ARG A 9 -18.48 -6.47 3.70
C ARG A 9 -17.31 -6.60 2.73
N VAL A 10 -16.48 -5.57 2.66
CA VAL A 10 -15.41 -5.43 1.66
C VAL A 10 -14.05 -5.53 2.33
N PHE A 11 -13.20 -6.36 1.76
CA PHE A 11 -11.78 -6.47 2.10
C PHE A 11 -10.97 -5.90 0.94
N TRP A 12 -10.22 -4.85 1.22
CA TRP A 12 -9.33 -4.20 0.26
C TRP A 12 -7.90 -4.66 0.49
N ILE A 13 -7.24 -5.13 -0.58
CA ILE A 13 -5.82 -5.44 -0.60
C ILE A 13 -5.18 -4.73 -1.80
N ASP A 14 -4.12 -3.98 -1.59
CA ASP A 14 -3.32 -3.44 -2.70
C ASP A 14 -1.83 -3.73 -2.53
N GLY A 15 -1.11 -3.67 -3.64
CA GLY A 15 0.33 -3.84 -3.68
C GLY A 15 0.96 -2.99 -4.78
N GLY A 16 2.28 -2.84 -4.70
CA GLY A 16 3.05 -2.19 -5.77
C GLY A 16 2.79 -0.69 -5.86
N ILE A 17 2.43 -0.01 -4.77
CA ILE A 17 2.39 1.45 -4.72
C ILE A 17 3.80 2.05 -4.85
N HIS A 18 4.83 1.37 -4.35
CA HIS A 18 6.22 1.65 -4.69
C HIS A 18 6.70 0.67 -5.77
N ALA A 19 7.22 1.23 -6.86
CA ALA A 19 7.48 0.47 -8.08
C ALA A 19 8.51 -0.67 -7.92
N ARG A 20 9.60 -0.44 -7.17
CA ARG A 20 10.68 -1.41 -6.98
C ARG A 20 10.32 -2.63 -6.13
N GLU A 21 9.23 -2.57 -5.37
CA GLU A 21 8.82 -3.55 -4.35
C GLU A 21 8.10 -4.75 -4.98
N TRP A 22 8.76 -5.42 -5.93
CA TRP A 22 8.12 -6.40 -6.84
C TRP A 22 7.41 -7.55 -6.12
N ALA A 23 7.87 -7.99 -4.95
CA ALA A 23 7.19 -9.05 -4.20
C ALA A 23 5.75 -8.67 -3.81
N ALA A 24 5.44 -7.39 -3.56
CA ALA A 24 4.08 -6.98 -3.19
C ALA A 24 3.04 -7.24 -4.30
N PRO A 25 3.26 -6.84 -5.58
CA PRO A 25 2.41 -7.27 -6.69
C PRO A 25 2.26 -8.78 -6.84
N HIS A 26 3.34 -9.55 -6.68
CA HIS A 26 3.28 -11.02 -6.80
C HIS A 26 2.43 -11.63 -5.67
N THR A 27 2.56 -11.13 -4.43
CA THR A 27 1.74 -11.56 -3.31
C THR A 27 0.26 -11.20 -3.51
N ALA A 28 -0.05 -10.00 -4.02
CA ALA A 28 -1.42 -9.62 -4.36
C ALA A 28 -2.02 -10.53 -5.45
N LEU A 29 -1.26 -10.88 -6.48
CA LEU A 29 -1.66 -11.86 -7.49
C LEU A 29 -1.85 -13.26 -6.90
N TYR A 30 -1.02 -13.65 -5.93
CA TYR A 30 -1.17 -14.91 -5.23
C TYR A 30 -2.49 -14.97 -4.43
N PHE A 31 -2.90 -13.89 -3.77
CA PHE A 31 -4.23 -13.82 -3.13
C PHE A 31 -5.36 -14.00 -4.15
N ILE A 32 -5.27 -13.35 -5.31
CA ILE A 32 -6.24 -13.56 -6.40
C ILE A 32 -6.28 -15.05 -6.78
N HIS A 33 -5.12 -15.65 -7.04
CA HIS A 33 -5.01 -17.06 -7.40
C HIS A 33 -5.61 -17.98 -6.34
N GLN A 34 -5.31 -17.78 -5.05
CA GLN A 34 -5.86 -18.59 -3.96
C GLN A 34 -7.38 -18.49 -3.90
N LEU A 35 -7.93 -17.27 -3.94
CA LEU A 35 -9.37 -17.03 -3.86
C LEU A 35 -10.12 -17.60 -5.07
N THR A 36 -9.54 -17.60 -6.27
CA THR A 36 -10.22 -18.07 -7.48
C THR A 36 -10.04 -19.56 -7.75
N SER A 37 -8.84 -20.11 -7.52
CA SER A 37 -8.54 -21.52 -7.85
C SER A 37 -9.14 -22.51 -6.85
N ARG A 38 -9.37 -22.07 -5.61
CA ARG A 38 -9.90 -22.91 -4.52
C ARG A 38 -11.38 -22.70 -4.26
N TYR A 39 -12.00 -21.69 -4.86
CA TYR A 39 -13.45 -21.48 -4.78
C TYR A 39 -14.22 -22.70 -5.30
N GLY A 40 -15.17 -23.20 -4.51
CA GLY A 40 -15.96 -24.40 -4.80
C GLY A 40 -15.28 -25.73 -4.46
N ASN A 41 -13.99 -25.74 -4.15
CA ASN A 41 -13.24 -26.94 -3.78
C ASN A 41 -12.77 -26.93 -2.32
N ASP A 42 -12.50 -25.73 -1.78
CA ASP A 42 -12.10 -25.51 -0.40
C ASP A 42 -13.23 -24.81 0.35
N GLU A 43 -13.75 -25.43 1.40
CA GLU A 43 -14.92 -24.93 2.13
C GLU A 43 -14.66 -23.56 2.78
N GLU A 44 -13.45 -23.33 3.28
CA GLU A 44 -13.09 -22.08 3.97
C GLU A 44 -12.96 -20.92 2.96
N ILE A 45 -12.24 -21.14 1.85
CA ILE A 45 -12.12 -20.14 0.78
C ILE A 45 -13.49 -19.87 0.14
N THR A 46 -14.30 -20.90 -0.05
CA THR A 46 -15.65 -20.76 -0.60
C THR A 46 -16.49 -19.87 0.28
N LYS A 47 -16.51 -20.13 1.59
CA LYS A 47 -17.18 -19.28 2.58
C LYS A 47 -16.68 -17.84 2.52
N TYR A 48 -15.36 -17.61 2.46
CA TYR A 48 -14.80 -16.26 2.37
C TYR A 48 -15.24 -15.49 1.11
N VAL A 49 -15.35 -16.16 -0.04
CA VAL A 49 -15.82 -15.53 -1.28
C VAL A 49 -17.34 -15.33 -1.26
N ASP A 50 -18.08 -16.23 -0.62
CA ASP A 50 -19.54 -16.15 -0.50
C ASP A 50 -20.01 -15.11 0.52
N GLU A 51 -19.23 -14.81 1.56
CA GLU A 51 -19.59 -13.84 2.59
C GLU A 51 -18.98 -12.45 2.36
N LEU A 52 -17.81 -12.37 1.72
CA LEU A 52 -17.06 -11.12 1.54
C LEU A 52 -16.93 -10.70 0.08
N THR A 53 -16.70 -9.41 -0.14
CA THR A 53 -16.22 -8.87 -1.40
C THR A 53 -14.75 -8.51 -1.29
N TRP A 54 -13.90 -9.13 -2.10
CA TRP A 54 -12.47 -8.85 -2.15
C TRP A 54 -12.17 -7.90 -3.31
N ILE A 55 -11.59 -6.74 -2.99
CA ILE A 55 -11.04 -5.80 -3.96
C ILE A 55 -9.52 -5.90 -3.86
N ILE A 56 -8.89 -6.41 -4.91
CA ILE A 56 -7.44 -6.61 -4.94
C ILE A 56 -6.87 -5.80 -6.10
N VAL A 57 -5.94 -4.89 -5.79
CA VAL A 57 -5.22 -4.06 -6.77
C VAL A 57 -3.75 -4.46 -6.77
N PRO A 58 -3.30 -5.35 -7.68
CA PRO A 58 -1.95 -5.90 -7.60
C PRO A 58 -0.85 -4.89 -7.89
N CYS A 59 -1.12 -3.88 -8.71
CA CYS A 59 -0.14 -2.87 -9.10
C CYS A 59 -0.79 -1.49 -9.10
N LEU A 60 -0.62 -0.77 -7.99
CA LEU A 60 -1.17 0.57 -7.82
C LEU A 60 -0.35 1.62 -8.60
N ASN A 61 0.94 1.37 -8.83
CA ASN A 61 1.85 2.21 -9.61
C ASN A 61 2.32 1.51 -10.90
N PRO A 62 1.45 1.39 -11.92
CA PRO A 62 1.77 0.66 -13.15
C PRO A 62 2.93 1.30 -13.94
N ASP A 63 2.96 2.62 -14.06
CA ASP A 63 4.00 3.33 -14.82
C ASP A 63 5.38 3.16 -14.17
N GLY A 64 5.45 3.30 -12.84
CA GLY A 64 6.68 3.08 -12.10
C GLY A 64 7.11 1.62 -12.21
N TYR A 65 6.19 0.67 -12.07
CA TYR A 65 6.49 -0.76 -12.17
C TYR A 65 7.05 -1.13 -13.56
N GLU A 66 6.44 -0.65 -14.65
CA GLU A 66 6.97 -0.82 -16.00
C GLU A 66 8.36 -0.20 -16.13
N PHE A 67 8.55 1.01 -15.62
CA PHE A 67 9.86 1.67 -15.64
C PHE A 67 10.94 0.80 -14.97
N THR A 68 10.67 0.22 -13.80
CA THR A 68 11.64 -0.66 -13.12
C THR A 68 11.98 -1.94 -13.90
N ARG A 69 11.12 -2.37 -14.84
CA ARG A 69 11.35 -3.55 -15.69
C ARG A 69 12.06 -3.23 -17.01
N SER A 70 12.20 -1.95 -17.35
CA SER A 70 12.80 -1.53 -18.61
C SER A 70 14.33 -1.68 -18.66
N SER A 71 14.99 -1.81 -17.51
CA SER A 71 16.44 -1.99 -17.40
C SER A 71 16.84 -2.57 -16.05
N THR A 72 18.01 -3.23 -16.00
CA THR A 72 18.65 -3.70 -14.77
C THR A 72 19.53 -2.63 -14.10
N ASP A 73 19.69 -1.46 -14.72
CA ASP A 73 20.38 -0.32 -14.12
C ASP A 73 19.76 0.01 -12.74
N PRO A 74 20.56 0.10 -11.65
CA PRO A 74 20.03 0.39 -10.33
C PRO A 74 19.18 1.67 -10.25
N SER A 75 19.52 2.71 -11.03
CA SER A 75 18.75 3.96 -11.08
C SER A 75 17.34 3.80 -11.68
N ILE A 76 17.13 2.72 -12.44
CA ILE A 76 15.85 2.36 -13.06
C ILE A 76 15.16 1.27 -12.23
N ARG A 77 15.85 0.16 -11.94
CA ARG A 77 15.31 -0.99 -11.21
C ARG A 77 14.88 -0.63 -9.78
N LEU A 78 15.55 0.30 -9.13
CA LEU A 78 15.24 0.75 -7.76
C LEU A 78 14.34 1.99 -7.72
N TRP A 79 13.70 2.35 -8.83
CA TRP A 79 12.73 3.44 -8.87
C TRP A 79 11.55 3.17 -7.93
N ARG A 80 11.22 4.15 -7.08
CA ARG A 80 10.17 4.04 -6.06
C ARG A 80 8.86 4.72 -6.47
N LYS A 81 8.97 5.95 -6.96
CA LYS A 81 7.85 6.88 -7.21
C LYS A 81 7.00 6.48 -8.40
N ASN A 82 5.91 7.19 -8.69
CA ASN A 82 5.24 7.09 -9.98
C ASN A 82 6.05 7.78 -11.09
N ARG A 83 5.45 8.00 -12.27
CA ARG A 83 6.11 8.62 -13.44
C ARG A 83 5.50 9.95 -13.86
N SER A 84 4.80 10.64 -12.94
CA SER A 84 4.22 11.96 -13.22
C SER A 84 5.24 12.97 -13.75
N PRO A 85 4.81 13.97 -14.55
CA PRO A 85 5.72 14.87 -15.26
C PRO A 85 6.79 15.55 -14.39
N LEU A 86 7.84 16.06 -15.03
CA LEU A 86 8.93 16.75 -14.33
C LEU A 86 8.40 17.91 -13.48
N ALA A 87 8.76 17.89 -12.19
CA ALA A 87 8.63 19.00 -11.28
C ALA A 87 10.02 19.59 -11.03
N CYS A 88 10.13 20.91 -11.13
CA CYS A 88 11.40 21.62 -11.02
C CYS A 88 11.39 22.55 -9.81
N GLN A 89 12.49 22.57 -9.07
CA GLN A 89 12.74 23.50 -7.98
C GLN A 89 14.14 24.10 -8.13
N ARG A 90 14.31 25.33 -7.65
CA ARG A 90 15.64 25.94 -7.51
C ARG A 90 16.23 25.54 -6.16
N ASP A 91 17.47 25.08 -6.16
CA ASP A 91 18.21 24.89 -4.91
C ASP A 91 18.67 26.22 -4.30
N GLU A 92 19.32 26.16 -3.14
CA GLU A 92 19.82 27.32 -2.40
C GLU A 92 20.87 28.13 -3.19
N TRP A 93 21.52 27.52 -4.18
CA TRP A 93 22.50 28.16 -5.07
C TRP A 93 21.88 28.65 -6.40
N GLY A 94 20.56 28.54 -6.54
CA GLY A 94 19.81 29.01 -7.69
C GLY A 94 19.77 28.07 -8.88
N HIS A 95 20.37 26.88 -8.81
CA HIS A 95 20.33 25.90 -9.89
C HIS A 95 18.95 25.25 -9.97
N LYS A 96 18.42 25.15 -11.19
CA LYS A 96 17.13 24.50 -11.45
C LYS A 96 17.33 22.99 -11.55
N ARG A 97 16.87 22.24 -10.55
CA ARG A 97 16.79 20.77 -10.59
C ARG A 97 15.38 20.33 -10.94
N CYS A 98 15.26 19.40 -11.88
CA CYS A 98 13.99 18.87 -12.33
C CYS A 98 13.98 17.35 -12.16
N CYS A 99 13.00 16.83 -11.43
CA CYS A 99 12.87 15.41 -11.17
C CYS A 99 11.46 14.93 -11.43
N ARG A 100 11.33 13.63 -11.71
CA ARG A 100 10.08 12.99 -12.10
C ARG A 100 9.46 12.26 -10.92
N GLY A 101 8.14 12.19 -10.90
CA GLY A 101 7.39 11.30 -10.03
C GLY A 101 7.20 11.81 -8.61
N VAL A 102 6.16 11.28 -7.98
CA VAL A 102 5.69 11.53 -6.62
C VAL A 102 5.69 10.21 -5.85
N ASP A 103 6.03 10.26 -4.56
CA ASP A 103 5.83 9.15 -3.64
C ASP A 103 4.34 9.02 -3.34
N LEU A 104 3.69 8.03 -3.96
CA LEU A 104 2.25 7.81 -3.82
C LEU A 104 1.83 7.55 -2.37
N ASN A 105 2.70 6.95 -1.54
CA ASN A 105 2.41 6.70 -0.12
C ASN A 105 2.70 7.92 0.77
N ARG A 106 2.90 9.10 0.19
CA ARG A 106 2.87 10.42 0.85
C ARG A 106 1.82 11.35 0.26
N ASN A 107 1.08 10.90 -0.75
CA ASN A 107 0.17 11.73 -1.53
C ASN A 107 -1.30 11.64 -1.08
N PHE A 108 -1.60 10.96 0.04
CA PHE A 108 -2.95 10.89 0.60
C PHE A 108 -3.26 12.09 1.52
N ASP A 109 -4.53 12.47 1.62
CA ASP A 109 -5.01 13.60 2.45
C ASP A 109 -5.16 13.23 3.93
N PHE A 110 -4.07 12.74 4.53
CA PHE A 110 -3.99 12.46 5.95
C PHE A 110 -2.67 12.99 6.48
N HIS A 111 -2.73 14.09 7.23
CA HIS A 111 -1.54 14.83 7.70
C HIS A 111 -0.55 15.12 6.54
N PHE A 112 -1.09 15.50 5.38
CA PHE A 112 -0.32 15.74 4.16
C PHE A 112 0.73 16.82 4.41
N LYS A 113 1.99 16.51 4.09
CA LYS A 113 3.15 17.42 4.26
C LYS A 113 3.41 17.83 5.72
N GLU A 114 2.83 17.16 6.71
CA GLU A 114 3.10 17.45 8.12
C GLU A 114 4.42 16.85 8.59
N SER A 115 4.68 15.58 8.25
CA SER A 115 5.91 14.88 8.63
C SER A 115 6.21 13.70 7.69
N GLY A 116 7.47 13.26 7.69
CA GLY A 116 7.89 12.03 6.98
C GLY A 116 7.87 12.12 5.45
N SER A 117 7.71 13.31 4.89
CA SER A 117 7.71 13.59 3.44
C SER A 117 8.68 14.75 3.10
N SER A 118 8.84 15.09 1.82
CA SER A 118 9.75 16.14 1.36
C SER A 118 9.12 17.06 0.31
N ASP A 119 9.42 18.35 0.38
CA ASP A 119 9.07 19.32 -0.67
C ASP A 119 9.98 19.30 -1.89
N ASP A 120 11.16 18.68 -1.79
CA ASP A 120 12.09 18.56 -2.92
C ASP A 120 11.55 17.55 -3.95
N PRO A 121 11.23 17.95 -5.20
CA PRO A 121 10.80 17.04 -6.26
C PRO A 121 11.77 15.90 -6.55
N CYS A 122 13.03 16.08 -6.21
CA CYS A 122 14.08 15.09 -6.38
C CYS A 122 14.21 14.10 -5.22
N ALA A 123 13.53 14.33 -4.09
CA ALA A 123 13.50 13.38 -2.99
C ALA A 123 12.66 12.14 -3.35
N GLU A 124 13.09 10.99 -2.81
CA GLU A 124 12.36 9.72 -2.89
C GLU A 124 11.01 9.75 -2.17
N THR A 125 10.87 10.66 -1.19
CA THR A 125 9.66 10.87 -0.37
C THR A 125 8.89 12.14 -0.76
N TYR A 126 9.11 12.66 -1.96
CA TYR A 126 8.41 13.83 -2.47
C TYR A 126 6.89 13.60 -2.50
N GLN A 127 6.11 14.38 -1.72
CA GLN A 127 4.67 14.12 -1.56
C GLN A 127 3.79 14.60 -2.72
N GLY A 128 4.34 15.37 -3.67
CA GLY A 128 3.55 16.02 -4.71
C GLY A 128 3.03 17.40 -4.30
N LYS A 129 2.29 18.04 -5.21
CA LYS A 129 1.89 19.45 -5.07
C LYS A 129 0.70 19.67 -4.13
N ALA A 130 -0.14 18.66 -3.98
CA ALA A 130 -1.35 18.68 -3.16
C ALA A 130 -1.73 17.23 -2.83
N PRO A 131 -2.57 17.00 -1.80
CA PRO A 131 -3.16 15.70 -1.58
C PRO A 131 -3.91 15.22 -2.82
N PHE A 132 -3.75 13.94 -3.15
CA PHE A 132 -4.34 13.31 -4.33
C PHE A 132 -4.00 14.03 -5.65
N SER A 133 -2.80 14.59 -5.77
CA SER A 133 -2.32 15.17 -7.03
C SER A 133 -2.16 14.10 -8.12
N GLU A 134 -1.85 12.87 -7.73
CA GLU A 134 -1.55 11.79 -8.65
C GLU A 134 -2.82 11.00 -9.04
N PRO A 135 -2.99 10.60 -10.32
CA PRO A 135 -4.16 9.84 -10.74
C PRO A 135 -4.30 8.51 -10.02
N GLU A 136 -3.20 7.87 -9.64
CA GLU A 136 -3.17 6.58 -8.94
C GLU A 136 -3.79 6.69 -7.53
N THR A 137 -3.41 7.71 -6.76
CA THR A 137 -3.99 7.93 -5.42
C THR A 137 -5.45 8.42 -5.50
N ARG A 138 -5.80 9.22 -6.52
CA ARG A 138 -7.20 9.58 -6.79
C ARG A 138 -8.07 8.36 -7.08
N ALA A 139 -7.57 7.40 -7.86
CA ALA A 139 -8.31 6.19 -8.18
C ALA A 139 -8.66 5.38 -6.91
N VAL A 140 -7.73 5.29 -5.95
CA VAL A 140 -7.99 4.66 -4.65
C VAL A 140 -9.04 5.43 -3.86
N ARG A 141 -8.88 6.75 -3.73
CA ARG A 141 -9.85 7.62 -3.05
C ARG A 141 -11.25 7.47 -3.63
N ASP A 142 -11.37 7.60 -4.95
CA ASP A 142 -12.65 7.58 -5.65
C ASP A 142 -13.31 6.20 -5.54
N ALA A 143 -12.52 5.12 -5.57
CA ALA A 143 -13.03 3.77 -5.30
C ALA A 143 -13.54 3.65 -3.85
N VAL A 144 -12.71 3.93 -2.86
CA VAL A 144 -13.05 3.81 -1.42
C VAL A 144 -14.27 4.65 -1.05
N LEU A 145 -14.39 5.86 -1.61
CA LEU A 145 -15.50 6.77 -1.33
C LEU A 145 -16.71 6.60 -2.24
N SER A 146 -16.64 5.73 -3.25
CA SER A 146 -17.77 5.45 -4.15
C SER A 146 -18.99 4.90 -3.40
N ASN A 147 -20.18 5.13 -3.94
CA ASN A 147 -21.43 4.52 -3.43
C ASN A 147 -21.34 2.99 -3.36
N ARG A 148 -20.48 2.39 -4.19
CA ARG A 148 -20.26 0.96 -4.17
C ARG A 148 -19.56 0.54 -2.87
N TYR A 149 -18.48 1.18 -2.44
CA TYR A 149 -17.65 0.64 -1.33
C TYR A 149 -17.73 1.42 -0.03
N ARG A 150 -18.16 2.69 -0.06
CA ARG A 150 -18.21 3.57 1.10
C ARG A 150 -19.03 2.94 2.23
N GLY A 151 -18.45 2.90 3.44
CA GLY A 151 -19.08 2.33 4.63
C GLY A 151 -19.12 0.80 4.68
N ARG A 152 -18.60 0.10 3.66
CA ARG A 152 -18.56 -1.37 3.59
C ARG A 152 -17.16 -1.98 3.77
N ILE A 153 -16.11 -1.18 3.72
CA ILE A 153 -14.73 -1.65 3.87
C ILE A 153 -14.42 -1.88 5.35
N ASP A 154 -14.20 -3.14 5.73
CA ASP A 154 -13.80 -3.53 7.10
C ASP A 154 -12.29 -3.73 7.24
N ALA A 155 -11.60 -4.05 6.14
CA ALA A 155 -10.16 -4.21 6.13
C ALA A 155 -9.55 -3.50 4.93
N PHE A 156 -8.46 -2.76 5.18
CA PHE A 156 -7.66 -2.10 4.15
C PHE A 156 -6.19 -2.46 4.39
N VAL A 157 -5.67 -3.38 3.58
CA VAL A 157 -4.30 -3.92 3.70
C VAL A 157 -3.48 -3.48 2.50
N THR A 158 -2.41 -2.73 2.73
CA THR A 158 -1.47 -2.33 1.69
C THR A 158 -0.15 -3.08 1.85
N LEU A 159 0.26 -3.77 0.79
CA LEU A 159 1.43 -4.65 0.77
C LEU A 159 2.67 -3.89 0.30
N HIS A 160 3.72 -4.00 1.11
CA HIS A 160 5.00 -3.34 0.90
C HIS A 160 6.17 -4.29 1.16
N THR A 161 7.34 -3.99 0.59
CA THR A 161 8.59 -4.66 0.92
C THR A 161 9.77 -3.68 1.07
N TYR A 162 10.81 -3.98 1.84
CA TYR A 162 11.05 -5.19 2.64
C TYR A 162 10.82 -4.91 4.14
N SER A 163 11.45 -5.70 5.01
CA SER A 163 11.55 -5.56 6.48
C SER A 163 10.66 -6.47 7.32
N GLN A 164 9.76 -7.27 6.73
CA GLN A 164 8.93 -8.25 7.48
C GLN A 164 8.16 -7.61 8.65
N LEU A 165 7.43 -6.54 8.36
CA LEU A 165 6.72 -5.74 9.35
C LEU A 165 5.22 -5.80 9.15
N TRP A 166 4.50 -5.91 10.26
CA TRP A 166 3.09 -5.51 10.32
C TRP A 166 3.00 -4.14 10.97
N ILE A 167 2.36 -3.20 10.28
CA ILE A 167 2.27 -1.80 10.70
C ILE A 167 0.80 -1.42 10.75
N HIS A 168 0.38 -0.87 11.88
CA HIS A 168 -0.94 -0.31 12.08
C HIS A 168 -0.89 1.23 12.08
N PRO A 169 -2.02 1.93 11.91
CA PRO A 169 -2.07 3.37 12.13
C PRO A 169 -1.71 3.76 13.57
N TYR A 170 -1.21 4.96 13.83
CA TYR A 170 -0.91 6.00 12.86
C TYR A 170 0.59 6.05 12.51
N GLY A 171 0.91 6.59 11.33
CA GLY A 171 2.28 6.79 10.88
C GLY A 171 2.76 8.25 10.85
N HIS A 172 1.89 9.21 11.14
CA HIS A 172 2.17 10.65 10.97
C HIS A 172 2.88 11.28 12.19
N ARG A 173 2.66 10.75 13.40
CA ARG A 173 3.20 11.30 14.63
C ARG A 173 3.41 10.22 15.67
N LYS A 174 4.50 10.35 16.45
CA LYS A 174 4.80 9.50 17.61
C LYS A 174 3.70 9.56 18.67
N ASP A 175 3.54 8.45 19.38
CA ASP A 175 2.61 8.29 20.51
C ASP A 175 1.15 8.59 20.15
N THR A 176 0.79 8.36 18.88
CA THR A 176 -0.59 8.46 18.40
C THR A 176 -1.11 7.09 18.00
N TYR A 177 -2.27 6.72 18.54
CA TYR A 177 -2.87 5.41 18.38
C TYR A 177 -4.35 5.54 18.05
N PRO A 178 -4.90 4.65 17.23
CA PRO A 178 -6.33 4.57 17.01
C PRO A 178 -7.01 3.98 18.25
N GLY A 179 -8.31 4.28 18.43
CA GLY A 179 -9.06 3.84 19.62
C GLY A 179 -9.17 2.31 19.76
N ASP A 180 -9.05 1.57 18.65
CA ASP A 180 -9.12 0.12 18.52
C ASP A 180 -7.72 -0.55 18.48
N ILE A 181 -6.67 0.14 18.92
CA ILE A 181 -5.29 -0.36 18.86
C ILE A 181 -5.08 -1.73 19.50
N GLN A 182 -5.81 -2.05 20.56
CA GLN A 182 -5.70 -3.35 21.22
C GLN A 182 -6.20 -4.49 20.31
N ASP A 183 -7.32 -4.28 19.63
CA ASP A 183 -7.89 -5.25 18.69
C ASP A 183 -6.94 -5.46 17.50
N LEU A 184 -6.40 -4.37 16.95
CA LEU A 184 -5.41 -4.42 15.88
C LEU A 184 -4.18 -5.23 16.30
N LYS A 185 -3.64 -5.00 17.51
CA LYS A 185 -2.48 -5.74 18.02
C LYS A 185 -2.78 -7.23 18.16
N ILE A 186 -3.95 -7.61 18.69
CA ILE A 186 -4.35 -9.02 18.85
C ILE A 186 -4.45 -9.71 17.48
N ILE A 187 -5.11 -9.06 16.52
CA ILE A 187 -5.26 -9.61 15.15
C ILE A 187 -3.88 -9.82 14.52
N ILE A 188 -3.01 -8.80 14.57
CA ILE A 188 -1.68 -8.88 13.99
C ILE A 188 -0.83 -9.97 14.66
N GLN A 189 -0.88 -10.10 16.00
CA GLN A 189 -0.16 -11.16 16.72
C GLN A 189 -0.58 -12.55 16.27
N ARG A 190 -1.89 -12.78 16.07
CA ARG A 190 -2.40 -14.06 15.55
C ARG A 190 -1.93 -14.32 14.13
N MET A 191 -1.94 -13.30 13.26
CA MET A 191 -1.46 -13.41 11.89
C MET A 191 0.03 -13.79 11.85
N ILE A 192 0.85 -13.15 12.67
CA ILE A 192 2.28 -13.45 12.79
C ILE A 192 2.49 -14.90 13.24
N SER A 193 1.80 -15.33 14.29
CA SER A 193 1.93 -16.71 14.80
C SER A 193 1.59 -17.76 13.74
N LEU A 194 0.56 -17.54 12.92
CA LEU A 194 0.22 -18.44 11.81
C LEU A 194 1.29 -18.43 10.71
N MET A 195 1.84 -17.27 10.37
CA MET A 195 2.91 -17.15 9.37
C MET A 195 4.21 -17.84 9.82
N GLU A 196 4.58 -17.69 11.09
CA GLU A 196 5.75 -18.34 11.69
C GLU A 196 5.63 -19.87 11.64
N CYS A 197 4.44 -20.40 11.94
CA CYS A 197 4.15 -21.83 11.89
C CYS A 197 4.31 -22.42 10.49
N LEU A 198 3.96 -21.65 9.45
CA LEU A 198 4.02 -22.11 8.05
C LEU A 198 5.41 -22.00 7.40
N SER A 199 6.25 -21.06 7.85
CA SER A 199 7.42 -20.63 7.07
C SER A 199 8.76 -20.70 7.81
N MET A 200 8.78 -21.01 9.11
CA MET A 200 9.96 -20.89 9.98
C MET A 200 10.62 -19.48 9.96
N LEU A 201 9.91 -18.44 9.50
CA LEU A 201 10.39 -17.06 9.53
C LEU A 201 10.33 -16.52 10.97
N SER A 202 11.35 -16.76 11.78
CA SER A 202 11.33 -16.49 13.23
C SER A 202 11.49 -15.02 13.67
N TRP A 203 11.18 -14.03 12.82
CA TRP A 203 11.48 -12.61 13.10
C TRP A 203 10.44 -11.61 12.56
N LEU A 204 9.17 -12.00 12.43
CA LEU A 204 8.11 -11.06 12.06
C LEU A 204 7.82 -10.12 13.23
N THR A 205 8.00 -8.81 13.02
CA THR A 205 7.88 -7.81 14.09
C THR A 205 6.65 -6.93 13.87
N ILE A 206 5.84 -6.77 14.91
CA ILE A 206 4.84 -5.69 14.97
C ILE A 206 5.61 -4.41 15.24
N ILE A 207 5.75 -3.56 14.24
CA ILE A 207 6.33 -2.24 14.46
C ILE A 207 5.20 -1.25 14.68
N ASP A 208 5.15 -0.81 15.92
CA ASP A 208 4.68 0.52 16.21
C ASP A 208 5.69 1.50 15.60
N LYS A 209 5.33 2.18 14.52
CA LYS A 209 6.18 3.22 13.90
C LYS A 209 6.59 4.32 14.90
N ASN A 210 6.00 4.33 16.10
CA ASN A 210 6.31 5.25 17.18
C ASN A 210 7.54 4.85 18.01
N THR A 211 7.97 3.58 18.01
CA THR A 211 9.13 3.10 18.80
C THR A 211 10.38 2.78 17.98
N ALA A 212 10.28 2.63 16.65
CA ALA A 212 11.43 2.35 15.79
C ALA A 212 12.23 3.63 15.47
N ARG A 213 13.35 3.81 16.16
CA ARG A 213 14.56 4.49 15.67
C ARG A 213 15.72 3.52 15.76
#